data_AF-A0A7K4D1Q5-F1
#
_entry.id   AF-A0A7K4D1Q5-F1
#
_cell.length_a   1.000
_cell.length_b   1.000
_cell.length_c   1.000
_cell.angle_alpha   90.00
_cell.angle_beta   90.00
_cell.angle_gamma   90.00
#
_symmetry.space_group_name_H-M   'P 1'
#
loop_
_entity.id
_entity.type
_entity.pdbx_description
1 polymer ?
#
loop_
_entity_poly.entity_id
_entity_poly.type
_entity_poly.pdbx_seq_one_letter_code
_entity_poly.pdbx_strand_id
1 'polypeptide(L)'
;MANVVSEGLDYRALGLVCGIEIHQQLDTACKLFCGCPTKHREVEESNFEFFRYLRPSRSELGEIDRAALEEVLVSRKFVYKSYDTTCLVEADEEPPREINQEALEISLVIARLLNMEIVDEVQTMRKMVIDGSNTSGFQRTAYIGSRGSINTSQGPVGISILCLEEEAARIIADNGDSLIFSLDRLGIPLVEIGTAPDIVSPAHAREVAQYLGMILRSTGRVKRGLGTIRQDVNVSIEGGARVEVKGVQALNLVEKIVEFEALRQSRLLEIRDELQRRNANVSDKTWNITELFSDTSSKVIARSLKGGGVVLAGLLTGFDGLVGKEIQPGRRLGTEMSDRAKRAGVGGIFHTDELPGYGVTGAEVEAVRALLAAGNGDCVVMVTGPQDRAENALQAVLVRAREALSCVPEETRRALPDGCSEYMRPLPGSARMYPETDVPSVVITDEMLYQLKLPELSTARAQRFERDLGLSSELARVMAASPNYQLFEEIVAEHKVPPSVVVRALETIPIELAREGVPVSNLTDQHFRDCFALVASGQIAKEGLVDLLRTLAEHPERDSYEASRTAGLLGVDEAGVQAIVRAVVESKLDLVRSKGERAVGPLMGLV
;
A
#
# COMPACT_ATOMS: atom_id res chain seq x y z
N MET A 1 8.34 26.82 9.00
CA MET A 1 8.99 25.49 9.07
C MET A 1 9.14 24.94 7.65
N ALA A 2 9.93 25.65 6.85
CA ALA A 2 10.38 25.26 5.52
C ALA A 2 11.85 25.68 5.46
N ASN A 3 12.73 24.86 4.88
CA ASN A 3 14.18 25.02 4.72
C ASN A 3 15.11 24.18 5.62
N VAL A 4 14.94 22.85 5.63
CA VAL A 4 16.07 21.92 5.94
C VAL A 4 16.27 20.84 4.85
N VAL A 5 15.51 20.88 3.74
CA VAL A 5 15.60 19.89 2.64
C VAL A 5 16.34 20.43 1.42
N SER A 6 17.39 21.25 1.60
CA SER A 6 18.10 21.90 0.49
C SER A 6 19.50 21.35 0.20
N GLU A 7 19.92 20.26 0.83
CA GLU A 7 21.04 19.48 0.32
C GLU A 7 20.44 18.29 -0.42
N GLY A 8 20.18 18.48 -1.72
CA GLY A 8 19.82 17.36 -2.58
C GLY A 8 20.97 16.36 -2.55
N LEU A 9 20.74 15.19 -1.97
CA LEU A 9 21.72 14.11 -1.95
C LEU A 9 22.09 13.76 -3.40
N ASP A 10 23.38 13.67 -3.69
CA ASP A 10 23.83 13.09 -4.95
C ASP A 10 23.72 11.56 -4.85
N TYR A 11 22.57 11.02 -5.25
CA TYR A 11 22.27 9.59 -5.17
C TYR A 11 23.26 8.73 -5.97
N ARG A 12 23.87 9.28 -7.03
CA ARG A 12 24.89 8.56 -7.80
C ARG A 12 26.18 8.47 -6.99
N ALA A 13 26.60 9.55 -6.35
CA ALA A 13 27.78 9.55 -5.47
C ALA A 13 27.57 8.67 -4.22
N LEU A 14 26.34 8.56 -3.72
CA LEU A 14 25.98 7.65 -2.63
C LEU A 14 25.94 6.17 -3.06
N GLY A 15 26.02 5.87 -4.35
CA GLY A 15 25.81 4.51 -4.85
C GLY A 15 24.42 3.96 -4.48
N LEU A 16 23.38 4.82 -4.54
CA LEU A 16 22.02 4.42 -4.22
C LEU A 16 21.57 3.30 -5.17
N VAL A 17 21.08 2.23 -4.56
CA VAL A 17 20.46 1.12 -5.25
C VAL A 17 19.13 0.78 -4.56
N CYS A 18 18.10 0.61 -5.37
CA CYS A 18 16.75 0.31 -4.90
C CYS A 18 16.12 -0.83 -5.70
N GLY A 19 15.28 -1.61 -5.04
CA GLY A 19 14.39 -2.59 -5.64
C GLY A 19 12.97 -2.40 -5.12
N ILE A 20 11.97 -2.72 -5.93
CA ILE A 20 10.56 -2.63 -5.57
C ILE A 20 9.95 -4.03 -5.65
N GLU A 21 9.16 -4.36 -4.64
CA GLU A 21 8.33 -5.55 -4.61
C GLU A 21 6.87 -5.11 -4.60
N ILE A 22 6.07 -5.62 -5.53
CA ILE A 22 4.65 -5.28 -5.67
C ILE A 22 3.82 -6.53 -5.46
N HIS A 23 2.88 -6.46 -4.53
CA HIS A 23 1.83 -7.46 -4.35
C HIS A 23 0.51 -6.92 -4.90
N GLN A 24 -0.06 -7.58 -5.90
CA GLN A 24 -1.31 -7.15 -6.54
C GLN A 24 -2.33 -8.27 -6.55
N GLN A 25 -3.50 -8.03 -5.95
CA GLN A 25 -4.62 -8.96 -6.01
C GLN A 25 -5.18 -9.05 -7.42
N LEU A 26 -5.47 -10.28 -7.86
CA LEU A 26 -6.13 -10.58 -9.12
C LEU A 26 -7.64 -10.58 -8.93
N ASP A 27 -8.38 -10.17 -9.96
CA ASP A 27 -9.84 -10.12 -9.94
C ASP A 27 -10.44 -11.35 -10.60
N THR A 28 -10.20 -12.50 -9.97
CA THR A 28 -10.72 -13.79 -10.43
C THR A 28 -12.09 -14.10 -9.82
N ALA A 29 -12.82 -15.01 -10.47
CA ALA A 29 -14.13 -15.45 -9.99
C ALA A 29 -14.06 -16.15 -8.63
N CYS A 30 -13.03 -16.98 -8.41
CA CYS A 30 -12.80 -17.70 -7.17
C CYS A 30 -11.35 -17.56 -6.67
N LYS A 31 -11.14 -17.96 -5.42
CA LYS A 31 -9.84 -17.97 -4.72
C LYS A 31 -8.84 -18.92 -5.37
N LEU A 32 -7.57 -18.83 -4.97
CA LEU A 32 -6.45 -19.49 -5.67
C LEU A 32 -6.51 -21.01 -5.56
N PHE A 33 -6.91 -21.54 -4.41
CA PHE A 33 -6.94 -22.98 -4.12
C PHE A 33 -8.30 -23.47 -3.58
N CYS A 34 -9.38 -22.70 -3.77
CA CYS A 34 -10.73 -23.12 -3.40
C CYS A 34 -11.81 -22.44 -4.25
N GLY A 35 -13.05 -22.92 -4.16
CA GLY A 35 -14.20 -22.41 -4.93
C GLY A 35 -14.85 -21.15 -4.37
N CYS A 36 -14.33 -20.57 -3.28
CA CYS A 36 -14.92 -19.39 -2.66
C CYS A 36 -14.70 -18.13 -3.51
N PRO A 37 -15.64 -17.16 -3.48
CA PRO A 37 -15.51 -15.92 -4.22
C PRO A 37 -14.41 -15.01 -3.65
N THR A 38 -13.86 -14.11 -4.48
CA THR A 38 -12.84 -13.13 -4.07
C THR A 38 -13.42 -11.83 -3.50
N LYS A 39 -14.53 -11.93 -2.77
CA LYS A 39 -15.28 -10.79 -2.22
C LYS A 39 -14.83 -10.45 -0.80
N HIS A 40 -14.62 -9.17 -0.53
CA HIS A 40 -14.47 -8.68 0.84
C HIS A 40 -15.83 -8.65 1.54
N ARG A 41 -15.82 -8.94 2.84
CA ARG A 41 -17.01 -8.97 3.71
C ARG A 41 -16.86 -7.97 4.85
N GLU A 42 -17.98 -7.41 5.28
CA GLU A 42 -18.03 -6.65 6.52
C GLU A 42 -17.97 -7.60 7.72
N VAL A 43 -17.25 -7.22 8.77
CA VAL A 43 -16.93 -8.14 9.88
C VAL A 43 -18.20 -8.57 10.62
N GLU A 44 -19.21 -7.71 10.66
CA GLU A 44 -20.51 -7.92 11.27
C GLU A 44 -21.31 -9.03 10.59
N GLU A 45 -20.99 -9.34 9.32
CA GLU A 45 -21.64 -10.43 8.58
C GLU A 45 -21.06 -11.81 8.94
N SER A 46 -20.01 -11.86 9.76
CA SER A 46 -19.41 -13.12 10.18
C SER A 46 -20.42 -13.94 10.97
N ASN A 47 -20.63 -15.18 10.52
CA ASN A 47 -21.62 -16.10 11.09
C ASN A 47 -20.98 -17.26 11.86
N PHE A 48 -19.64 -17.36 11.87
CA PHE A 48 -18.90 -18.39 12.57
C PHE A 48 -17.52 -17.86 13.00
N GLU A 49 -17.02 -18.36 14.13
CA GLU A 49 -15.70 -18.01 14.66
C GLU A 49 -15.02 -19.25 15.24
N PHE A 50 -13.71 -19.37 15.01
CA PHE A 50 -12.87 -20.37 15.66
C PHE A 50 -11.52 -19.78 16.03
N PHE A 51 -10.71 -20.51 16.81
CA PHE A 51 -9.38 -20.05 17.20
C PHE A 51 -8.32 -21.13 17.00
N ARG A 52 -7.07 -20.71 16.79
CA ARG A 52 -5.90 -21.58 16.66
C ARG A 52 -4.69 -21.00 17.40
N TYR A 53 -3.71 -21.88 17.63
CA TYR A 53 -2.36 -21.52 18.05
C TYR A 53 -1.39 -22.10 17.03
N LEU A 54 -0.60 -21.24 16.39
CA LEU A 54 0.46 -21.71 15.50
C LEU A 54 1.68 -22.10 16.33
N ARG A 55 2.41 -23.11 15.85
CA ARG A 55 3.65 -23.58 16.49
C ARG A 55 4.80 -23.48 15.48
N PRO A 56 5.97 -22.99 15.90
CA PRO A 56 7.13 -23.01 15.02
C PRO A 56 7.51 -24.47 14.72
N SER A 57 7.72 -24.76 13.44
CA SER A 57 8.38 -25.98 13.02
C SER A 57 9.86 -25.71 12.79
N ARG A 58 10.71 -26.72 13.01
CA ARG A 58 12.11 -26.63 12.60
C ARG A 58 12.17 -26.64 11.07
N SER A 59 13.08 -25.87 10.49
CA SER A 59 13.38 -26.03 9.06
C SER A 59 13.86 -27.46 8.77
N GLU A 60 13.89 -27.85 7.50
CA GLU A 60 14.47 -29.14 7.08
C GLU A 60 15.93 -29.29 7.54
N LEU A 61 16.63 -28.17 7.76
CA LEU A 61 18.00 -28.10 8.25
C LEU A 61 18.11 -28.08 9.79
N GLY A 62 16.99 -28.11 10.51
CA GLY A 62 16.94 -28.09 11.97
C GLY A 62 17.14 -26.70 12.60
N GLU A 63 17.40 -25.67 11.80
CA GLU A 63 17.57 -24.29 12.25
C GLU A 63 16.23 -23.57 12.39
N ILE A 64 16.12 -22.72 13.41
CA ILE A 64 14.95 -21.85 13.63
C ILE A 64 15.33 -20.43 13.20
N ASP A 65 14.55 -19.85 12.29
CA ASP A 65 14.77 -18.49 11.80
C ASP A 65 14.68 -17.47 12.95
N ARG A 66 15.64 -16.53 13.00
CA ARG A 66 15.75 -15.52 14.07
C ARG A 66 14.54 -14.59 14.14
N ALA A 67 14.00 -14.16 13.01
CA ALA A 67 12.80 -13.32 12.97
C ALA A 67 11.55 -14.12 13.38
N ALA A 68 11.50 -15.42 13.06
CA ALA A 68 10.45 -16.30 13.57
C ALA A 68 10.54 -16.50 15.10
N LEU A 69 11.76 -16.64 15.66
CA LEU A 69 11.95 -16.73 17.11
C LEU A 69 11.49 -15.47 17.85
N GLU A 70 11.83 -14.28 17.35
CA GLU A 70 11.36 -13.02 17.94
C GLU A 70 9.83 -12.87 17.90
N GLU A 71 9.18 -13.41 16.88
CA GLU A 71 7.73 -13.42 16.72
C GLU A 71 7.04 -14.43 17.68
N VAL A 72 7.74 -15.51 18.04
CA VAL A 72 7.25 -16.60 18.92
C VAL A 72 7.36 -16.29 20.43
N LEU A 73 8.16 -15.30 20.84
CA LEU A 73 8.30 -14.93 22.27
C LEU A 73 6.97 -14.57 22.95
N VAL A 74 5.90 -14.37 22.16
CA VAL A 74 4.53 -14.25 22.64
C VAL A 74 3.67 -15.32 21.96
N SER A 75 3.35 -16.42 22.67
CA SER A 75 2.34 -17.37 22.20
C SER A 75 0.98 -16.68 22.15
N ARG A 76 0.55 -16.21 20.97
CA ARG A 76 -0.72 -15.49 20.78
C ARG A 76 -1.83 -16.44 20.35
N LYS A 77 -3.04 -16.19 20.85
CA LYS A 77 -4.26 -16.85 20.37
C LYS A 77 -4.71 -16.15 19.07
N PHE A 78 -4.86 -16.89 17.99
CA PHE A 78 -5.40 -16.37 16.73
C PHE A 78 -6.87 -16.73 16.62
N VAL A 79 -7.72 -15.73 16.41
CA VAL A 79 -9.16 -15.88 16.27
C VAL A 79 -9.54 -15.56 14.82
N TYR A 80 -10.31 -16.43 14.18
CA TYR A 80 -10.69 -16.29 12.77
C TYR A 80 -12.20 -16.15 12.61
N LYS A 81 -12.61 -15.06 11.96
CA LYS A 81 -13.99 -14.77 11.55
C LYS A 81 -14.25 -15.38 10.18
N SER A 82 -15.30 -16.19 10.09
CA SER A 82 -15.72 -16.95 8.91
C SER A 82 -17.13 -16.51 8.47
N TYR A 83 -17.45 -16.78 7.20
CA TYR A 83 -18.65 -16.33 6.50
C TYR A 83 -19.25 -17.48 5.68
N ASP A 84 -20.48 -17.30 5.19
CA ASP A 84 -21.13 -18.18 4.20
C ASP A 84 -20.39 -18.24 2.84
N THR A 85 -19.39 -17.38 2.65
CA THR A 85 -18.51 -17.31 1.48
C THR A 85 -17.09 -17.82 1.76
N THR A 86 -16.87 -18.47 2.90
CA THR A 86 -15.61 -19.15 3.24
C THR A 86 -15.84 -20.66 3.35
N CYS A 87 -14.78 -21.45 3.22
CA CYS A 87 -14.82 -22.91 3.22
C CYS A 87 -13.78 -23.55 4.13
N LEU A 88 -13.78 -24.88 4.16
CA LEU A 88 -12.86 -25.70 4.97
C LEU A 88 -11.40 -25.53 4.56
N VAL A 89 -11.09 -25.21 3.30
CA VAL A 89 -9.72 -24.93 2.85
C VAL A 89 -9.15 -23.70 3.56
N GLU A 90 -9.92 -22.62 3.65
CA GLU A 90 -9.51 -21.39 4.35
C GLU A 90 -9.43 -21.60 5.86
N ALA A 91 -10.23 -22.52 6.41
CA ALA A 91 -10.17 -22.90 7.82
C ALA A 91 -9.04 -23.88 8.15
N ASP A 92 -8.30 -24.37 7.14
CA ASP A 92 -7.30 -25.44 7.28
C ASP A 92 -7.92 -26.74 7.86
N GLU A 93 -9.07 -27.13 7.32
CA GLU A 93 -9.85 -28.33 7.65
C GLU A 93 -10.12 -29.22 6.40
N GLU A 94 -9.72 -28.79 5.21
CA GLU A 94 -9.77 -29.54 3.95
C GLU A 94 -8.50 -29.23 3.13
N PRO A 95 -7.88 -30.23 2.46
CA PRO A 95 -6.76 -29.98 1.56
C PRO A 95 -7.10 -28.94 0.48
N PRO A 96 -6.13 -28.13 0.02
CA PRO A 96 -6.33 -27.20 -1.08
C PRO A 96 -6.74 -27.94 -2.36
N ARG A 97 -7.47 -27.24 -3.24
CA ARG A 97 -7.73 -27.71 -4.61
C ARG A 97 -6.54 -27.39 -5.52
N GLU A 98 -6.64 -27.82 -6.77
CA GLU A 98 -5.73 -27.42 -7.84
C GLU A 98 -5.65 -25.90 -7.98
N ILE A 99 -4.52 -25.41 -8.52
CA ILE A 99 -4.32 -23.98 -8.76
C ILE A 99 -5.40 -23.43 -9.70
N ASN A 100 -5.94 -22.27 -9.35
CA ASN A 100 -6.92 -21.57 -10.17
C ASN A 100 -6.34 -21.22 -11.54
N GLN A 101 -6.91 -21.82 -12.60
CA GLN A 101 -6.45 -21.64 -13.98
C GLN A 101 -6.62 -20.20 -14.49
N GLU A 102 -7.64 -19.49 -14.01
CA GLU A 102 -7.85 -18.08 -14.34
C GLU A 102 -6.71 -17.22 -13.76
N ALA A 103 -6.33 -17.47 -12.51
CA ALA A 103 -5.24 -16.77 -11.84
C ALA A 103 -3.88 -17.07 -12.51
N LEU A 104 -3.66 -18.32 -12.91
CA LEU A 104 -2.46 -18.74 -13.64
C LEU A 104 -2.38 -18.03 -15.00
N GLU A 105 -3.46 -18.03 -15.78
CA GLU A 105 -3.53 -17.34 -17.07
C GLU A 105 -3.20 -15.84 -16.94
N ILE A 106 -3.79 -15.15 -15.97
CA ILE A 106 -3.49 -13.73 -15.70
C ILE A 106 -2.01 -13.55 -15.37
N SER A 107 -1.44 -14.45 -14.56
CA SER A 107 -0.02 -14.40 -14.19
C SER A 107 0.88 -14.60 -15.40
N LEU A 108 0.53 -15.50 -16.32
CA LEU A 108 1.27 -15.69 -17.58
C LEU A 108 1.15 -14.48 -18.51
N VAL A 109 -0.03 -13.84 -18.60
CA VAL A 109 -0.20 -12.58 -19.33
C VAL A 109 0.73 -11.50 -18.76
N ILE A 110 0.75 -11.34 -17.43
CA ILE A 110 1.64 -10.39 -16.75
C ILE A 110 3.11 -10.71 -17.04
N ALA A 111 3.52 -11.98 -16.97
CA ALA A 111 4.88 -12.41 -17.30
C ALA A 111 5.28 -12.01 -18.73
N ARG A 112 4.39 -12.20 -19.71
CA ARG A 112 4.61 -11.80 -21.11
C ARG A 112 4.70 -10.29 -21.28
N LEU A 113 3.85 -9.52 -20.59
CA LEU A 113 3.91 -8.05 -20.61
C LEU A 113 5.21 -7.51 -20.00
N LEU A 114 5.81 -8.25 -19.07
CA LEU A 114 7.10 -7.93 -18.43
C LEU A 114 8.31 -8.56 -19.16
N ASN A 115 8.09 -9.18 -20.33
CA ASN A 115 9.11 -9.85 -21.13
C ASN A 115 9.91 -10.92 -20.35
N MET A 116 9.24 -11.69 -19.49
CA MET A 116 9.87 -12.67 -18.60
C MET A 116 10.11 -14.03 -19.28
N GLU A 117 11.13 -14.73 -18.80
CA GLU A 117 11.31 -16.17 -19.00
C GLU A 117 10.35 -16.91 -18.05
N ILE A 118 9.34 -17.57 -18.62
CA ILE A 118 8.32 -18.36 -17.90
C ILE A 118 8.86 -19.77 -17.67
N VAL A 119 8.55 -20.36 -16.52
CA VAL A 119 8.95 -21.75 -16.20
C VAL A 119 8.19 -22.80 -17.03
N ASP A 120 8.85 -23.93 -17.30
CA ASP A 120 8.22 -25.06 -18.00
C ASP A 120 7.17 -25.76 -17.14
N GLU A 121 7.32 -25.72 -15.81
CA GLU A 121 6.40 -26.33 -14.86
C GLU A 121 6.26 -25.43 -13.63
N VAL A 122 5.03 -25.07 -13.28
CA VAL A 122 4.70 -24.31 -12.08
C VAL A 122 4.49 -25.28 -10.93
N GLN A 123 5.28 -25.12 -9.86
CA GLN A 123 5.17 -25.89 -8.63
C GLN A 123 4.78 -24.96 -7.48
N THR A 124 3.80 -25.39 -6.68
CA THR A 124 3.37 -24.65 -5.50
C THR A 124 4.29 -24.98 -4.32
N MET A 125 4.68 -23.96 -3.59
CA MET A 125 5.55 -24.04 -2.41
C MET A 125 4.82 -23.46 -1.20
N ARG A 126 5.24 -23.85 0.00
CA ARG A 126 4.75 -23.33 1.28
C ARG A 126 5.80 -22.41 1.89
N LYS A 127 5.53 -21.10 1.90
CA LYS A 127 6.32 -20.07 2.57
C LYS A 127 5.86 -19.95 4.01
N MET A 128 6.73 -20.26 4.98
CA MET A 128 6.35 -20.26 6.40
C MET A 128 5.95 -18.86 6.91
N VAL A 129 4.74 -18.76 7.46
CA VAL A 129 4.12 -17.52 7.99
C VAL A 129 3.42 -17.83 9.32
N ILE A 130 4.03 -17.42 10.42
CA ILE A 130 3.59 -17.78 11.78
C ILE A 130 2.92 -16.63 12.55
N ASP A 131 2.65 -15.52 11.88
CA ASP A 131 2.02 -14.31 12.47
C ASP A 131 0.50 -14.46 12.68
N GLY A 132 -0.07 -15.59 12.27
CA GLY A 132 -1.50 -15.89 12.35
C GLY A 132 -2.30 -15.46 11.12
N SER A 133 -1.70 -14.75 10.16
CA SER A 133 -2.41 -14.27 8.97
C SER A 133 -2.75 -15.38 7.96
N ASN A 134 -2.09 -16.54 8.04
CA ASN A 134 -2.45 -17.78 7.34
C ASN A 134 -2.86 -18.85 8.36
N THR A 135 -4.06 -19.42 8.20
CA THR A 135 -4.63 -20.43 9.11
C THR A 135 -3.81 -21.72 9.20
N SER A 136 -3.12 -22.05 8.10
CA SER A 136 -2.21 -23.21 7.97
C SER A 136 -0.80 -22.96 8.51
N GLY A 137 -0.45 -21.72 8.86
CA GLY A 137 0.92 -21.35 9.27
C GLY A 137 1.93 -21.21 8.12
N PHE A 138 1.43 -21.23 6.88
CA PHE A 138 2.22 -20.96 5.67
C PHE A 138 1.34 -20.32 4.59
N GLN A 139 1.98 -19.58 3.69
CA GLN A 139 1.38 -19.04 2.48
C GLN A 139 1.75 -19.95 1.30
N ARG A 140 0.77 -20.35 0.49
CA ARG A 140 1.08 -21.05 -0.76
C ARG A 140 1.51 -20.05 -1.83
N THR A 141 2.66 -20.31 -2.43
CA THR A 141 3.32 -19.44 -3.41
C THR A 141 3.86 -20.30 -4.55
N ALA A 142 3.55 -19.96 -5.79
CA ALA A 142 4.01 -20.65 -6.99
C ALA A 142 4.88 -19.69 -7.81
N TYR A 143 6.08 -20.14 -8.17
CA TYR A 143 7.00 -19.34 -8.98
C TYR A 143 6.64 -19.43 -10.47
N ILE A 144 6.48 -18.28 -11.14
CA ILE A 144 5.99 -18.19 -12.52
C ILE A 144 7.12 -17.90 -13.52
N GLY A 145 8.08 -17.04 -13.14
CA GLY A 145 9.17 -16.69 -14.04
C GLY A 145 10.16 -15.67 -13.49
N SER A 146 11.19 -15.38 -14.27
CA SER A 146 12.21 -14.36 -13.97
C SER A 146 12.75 -13.70 -15.24
N ARG A 147 13.82 -12.90 -15.10
CA ARG A 147 14.60 -12.30 -16.19
C ARG A 147 13.76 -11.45 -17.14
N GLY A 148 12.73 -10.81 -16.59
CA GLY A 148 12.00 -9.77 -17.32
C GLY A 148 12.73 -8.45 -17.33
N SER A 149 12.16 -7.48 -18.03
CA SER A 149 12.62 -6.10 -17.96
C SER A 149 11.53 -5.12 -18.39
N ILE A 150 11.63 -3.91 -17.86
CA ILE A 150 10.87 -2.74 -18.29
C ILE A 150 11.84 -1.62 -18.69
N ASN A 151 11.42 -0.76 -19.61
CA ASN A 151 12.22 0.38 -20.06
C ASN A 151 11.80 1.65 -19.29
N THR A 152 12.76 2.38 -18.74
CA THR A 152 12.53 3.63 -18.01
C THR A 152 13.41 4.76 -18.54
N SER A 153 13.21 5.97 -18.02
CA SER A 153 14.01 7.15 -18.34
C SER A 153 15.50 7.03 -17.95
N GLN A 154 15.83 6.11 -17.03
CA GLN A 154 17.21 5.89 -16.55
C GLN A 154 17.85 4.61 -17.13
N GLY A 155 17.15 3.88 -17.99
CA GLY A 155 17.60 2.63 -18.59
C GLY A 155 16.63 1.47 -18.32
N PRO A 156 16.99 0.24 -18.72
CA PRO A 156 16.18 -0.92 -18.39
C PRO A 156 16.28 -1.24 -16.89
N VAL A 157 15.15 -1.63 -16.30
CA VAL A 157 15.07 -2.20 -14.94
C VAL A 157 14.66 -3.65 -15.08
N GLY A 158 15.48 -4.56 -14.55
CA GLY A 158 15.19 -5.99 -14.56
C GLY A 158 14.01 -6.35 -13.67
N ILE A 159 13.26 -7.38 -14.05
CA ILE A 159 12.24 -8.02 -13.22
C ILE A 159 12.77 -9.41 -12.84
N SER A 160 13.13 -9.55 -11.57
CA SER A 160 13.85 -10.72 -11.07
C SER A 160 12.92 -11.89 -10.77
N ILE A 161 11.70 -11.60 -10.34
CA ILE A 161 10.76 -12.63 -9.89
C ILE A 161 9.32 -12.21 -10.15
N LEU A 162 8.52 -13.18 -10.58
CA LEU A 162 7.06 -13.15 -10.57
C LEU A 162 6.57 -14.44 -9.90
N CYS A 163 5.79 -14.29 -8.85
CA CYS A 163 5.10 -15.39 -8.17
C CYS A 163 3.59 -15.19 -8.21
N LEU A 164 2.84 -16.29 -8.15
CA LEU A 164 1.40 -16.35 -7.90
C LEU A 164 1.18 -16.96 -6.52
N GLU A 165 0.54 -16.23 -5.60
CA GLU A 165 0.39 -16.64 -4.21
C GLU A 165 -0.99 -16.34 -3.62
N GLU A 166 -1.26 -16.94 -2.46
CA GLU A 166 -2.43 -16.63 -1.66
C GLU A 166 -2.25 -15.29 -0.93
N GLU A 167 -3.23 -14.40 -0.99
CA GLU A 167 -3.29 -13.28 -0.06
C GLU A 167 -3.55 -13.76 1.39
N ALA A 168 -3.03 -13.04 2.37
CA ALA A 168 -3.19 -13.33 3.79
C ALA A 168 -4.54 -12.83 4.37
N ALA A 169 -5.00 -13.40 5.49
CA ALA A 169 -6.20 -12.95 6.19
C ALA A 169 -6.09 -11.48 6.63
N ARG A 170 -7.23 -10.79 6.74
CA ARG A 170 -7.26 -9.37 7.16
C ARG A 170 -7.26 -9.27 8.67
N ILE A 171 -6.27 -8.58 9.26
CA ILE A 171 -6.28 -8.27 10.69
C ILE A 171 -7.43 -7.30 11.02
N ILE A 172 -8.21 -7.64 12.05
CA ILE A 172 -9.35 -6.86 12.53
C ILE A 172 -9.01 -6.16 13.86
N ALA A 173 -8.34 -6.87 14.77
CA ALA A 173 -7.97 -6.32 16.07
C ALA A 173 -6.69 -6.99 16.62
N ASP A 174 -5.91 -6.21 17.39
CA ASP A 174 -4.83 -6.69 18.25
C ASP A 174 -5.18 -6.36 19.70
N ASN A 175 -5.51 -7.39 20.49
CA ASN A 175 -5.84 -7.27 21.91
C ASN A 175 -4.61 -7.50 22.82
N GLY A 176 -3.41 -7.61 22.23
CA GLY A 176 -2.16 -7.94 22.91
C GLY A 176 -1.95 -9.44 23.09
N ASP A 177 -2.89 -10.13 23.74
CA ASP A 177 -2.84 -11.59 23.98
C ASP A 177 -3.46 -12.42 22.84
N SER A 178 -4.24 -11.76 21.98
CA SER A 178 -4.96 -12.36 20.87
C SER A 178 -5.01 -11.42 19.67
N LEU A 179 -4.93 -12.00 18.47
CA LEU A 179 -5.19 -11.31 17.21
C LEU A 179 -6.45 -11.87 16.57
N ILE A 180 -7.31 -10.97 16.08
CA ILE A 180 -8.54 -11.33 15.38
C ILE A 180 -8.33 -11.09 13.89
N PHE A 181 -8.60 -12.10 13.07
CA PHE A 181 -8.48 -12.08 11.63
C PHE A 181 -9.82 -12.38 10.96
N SER A 182 -10.01 -11.85 9.75
CA SER A 182 -11.13 -12.14 8.85
C SER A 182 -10.66 -12.97 7.66
N LEU A 183 -11.37 -14.07 7.40
CA LEU A 183 -11.01 -15.04 6.35
C LEU A 183 -11.50 -14.67 4.95
N ASP A 184 -12.37 -13.67 4.82
CA ASP A 184 -12.86 -13.16 3.52
C ASP A 184 -11.73 -12.87 2.52
N ARG A 185 -10.59 -12.38 3.02
CA ARG A 185 -9.41 -12.07 2.19
C ARG A 185 -8.45 -13.23 1.97
N LEU A 186 -8.36 -14.19 2.89
CA LEU A 186 -7.39 -15.29 2.82
C LEU A 186 -7.60 -16.09 1.52
N GLY A 187 -6.54 -16.31 0.74
CA GLY A 187 -6.58 -17.11 -0.48
C GLY A 187 -7.05 -16.39 -1.74
N ILE A 188 -7.36 -15.09 -1.69
CA ILE A 188 -7.52 -14.29 -2.93
C ILE A 188 -6.22 -14.39 -3.74
N PRO A 189 -6.26 -14.69 -5.06
CA PRO A 189 -5.03 -14.81 -5.83
C PRO A 189 -4.30 -13.47 -5.91
N LEU A 190 -2.98 -13.53 -5.76
CA LEU A 190 -2.12 -12.37 -5.72
C LEU A 190 -0.86 -12.65 -6.53
N VAL A 191 -0.40 -11.66 -7.30
CA VAL A 191 0.92 -11.71 -7.92
C VAL A 191 1.92 -10.91 -7.10
N GLU A 192 3.09 -11.49 -6.87
CA GLU A 192 4.26 -10.81 -6.31
C GLU A 192 5.26 -10.55 -7.45
N ILE A 193 5.58 -9.29 -7.71
CA ILE A 193 6.58 -8.87 -8.71
C ILE A 193 7.74 -8.21 -7.98
N GLY A 194 8.94 -8.77 -8.11
CA GLY A 194 10.16 -8.18 -7.57
C GLY A 194 11.09 -7.66 -8.67
N THR A 195 11.46 -6.39 -8.61
CA THR A 195 12.47 -5.82 -9.52
C THR A 195 13.87 -6.27 -9.13
N ALA A 196 14.77 -6.27 -10.11
CA ALA A 196 16.20 -6.22 -9.85
C ALA A 196 16.57 -4.91 -9.12
N PRO A 197 17.72 -4.89 -8.41
CA PRO A 197 18.22 -3.71 -7.74
C PRO A 197 18.88 -2.74 -8.74
N ASP A 198 18.12 -2.26 -9.73
CA ASP A 198 18.61 -1.37 -10.80
C ASP A 198 18.14 0.08 -10.62
N ILE A 199 17.34 0.36 -9.59
CA ILE A 199 16.72 1.67 -9.40
C ILE A 199 17.72 2.60 -8.69
N VAL A 200 18.14 3.66 -9.38
CA VAL A 200 19.23 4.55 -8.94
C VAL A 200 18.82 5.89 -8.29
N SER A 201 17.52 6.21 -8.22
CA SER A 201 17.05 7.47 -7.61
C SER A 201 15.60 7.38 -7.11
N PRO A 202 15.20 8.24 -6.15
CA PRO A 202 13.80 8.32 -5.69
C PRO A 202 12.79 8.57 -6.82
N ALA A 203 13.10 9.48 -7.74
CA ALA A 203 12.23 9.79 -8.88
C ALA A 203 12.10 8.59 -9.82
N HIS A 204 13.20 7.85 -10.03
CA HIS A 204 13.20 6.62 -10.82
C HIS A 204 12.38 5.51 -10.14
N ALA A 205 12.43 5.39 -8.81
CA ALA A 205 11.59 4.45 -8.06
C ALA A 205 10.10 4.71 -8.28
N ARG A 206 9.68 5.98 -8.25
CA ARG A 206 8.29 6.37 -8.55
C ARG A 206 7.90 6.04 -9.99
N GLU A 207 8.77 6.32 -10.96
CA GLU A 207 8.54 5.98 -12.37
C GLU A 207 8.32 4.47 -12.56
N VAL A 208 9.18 3.64 -11.96
CA VAL A 208 9.09 2.17 -12.02
C VAL A 208 7.79 1.67 -11.40
N ALA A 209 7.48 2.11 -10.18
CA ALA A 209 6.23 1.74 -9.50
C ALA A 209 4.99 2.15 -10.32
N GLN A 210 5.00 3.34 -10.92
CA GLN A 210 3.93 3.82 -11.77
C GLN A 210 3.77 2.96 -13.02
N TYR A 211 4.88 2.59 -13.65
CA TYR A 211 4.89 1.78 -14.86
C TYR A 211 4.40 0.36 -14.61
N LEU A 212 4.86 -0.29 -13.53
CA LEU A 212 4.37 -1.61 -13.13
C LEU A 212 2.87 -1.58 -12.79
N GLY A 213 2.42 -0.58 -12.04
CA GLY A 213 1.00 -0.38 -11.76
C GLY A 213 0.16 -0.16 -13.03
N MET A 214 0.72 0.51 -14.05
CA MET A 214 0.08 0.70 -15.35
C MET A 214 -0.06 -0.63 -16.11
N ILE A 215 0.99 -1.46 -16.15
CA ILE A 215 0.93 -2.79 -16.77
C ILE A 215 -0.15 -3.63 -16.11
N LEU A 216 -0.13 -3.71 -14.78
CA LEU A 216 -1.11 -4.48 -13.99
C LEU A 216 -2.54 -4.01 -14.29
N ARG A 217 -2.81 -2.70 -14.26
CA ARG A 217 -4.14 -2.15 -14.55
C ARG A 217 -4.58 -2.35 -16.00
N SER A 218 -3.64 -2.42 -16.94
CA SER A 218 -3.93 -2.64 -18.36
C SER A 218 -4.49 -4.04 -18.62
N THR A 219 -4.22 -5.01 -17.75
CA THR A 219 -4.83 -6.35 -17.82
C THR A 219 -6.36 -6.30 -17.71
N GLY A 220 -6.92 -5.32 -17.01
CA GLY A 220 -8.34 -5.29 -16.66
C GLY A 220 -8.78 -6.43 -15.72
N ARG A 221 -7.84 -7.24 -15.21
CA ARG A 221 -8.11 -8.46 -14.42
C ARG A 221 -7.42 -8.42 -13.05
N VAL A 222 -7.15 -7.22 -12.55
CA VAL A 222 -6.60 -6.97 -11.22
C VAL A 222 -7.61 -6.19 -10.39
N LYS A 223 -7.68 -6.50 -9.09
CA LYS A 223 -8.58 -5.77 -8.19
C LYS A 223 -8.12 -4.32 -8.06
N ARG A 224 -9.09 -3.42 -7.95
CA ARG A 224 -8.90 -1.99 -7.75
C ARG A 224 -9.51 -1.57 -6.42
N GLY A 225 -8.92 -0.57 -5.78
CA GLY A 225 -9.38 -0.05 -4.49
C GLY A 225 -8.29 -0.09 -3.43
N LEU A 226 -8.63 0.39 -2.23
CA LEU A 226 -7.69 0.43 -1.11
C LEU A 226 -7.32 -1.00 -0.68
N GLY A 227 -6.03 -1.23 -0.43
CA GLY A 227 -5.53 -2.52 0.06
C GLY A 227 -5.46 -3.65 -0.98
N THR A 228 -5.76 -3.37 -2.26
CA THR A 228 -5.66 -4.35 -3.36
C THR A 228 -4.24 -4.46 -3.95
N ILE A 229 -3.43 -3.43 -3.73
CA ILE A 229 -2.02 -3.37 -4.11
C ILE A 229 -1.20 -2.98 -2.88
N ARG A 230 -0.07 -3.66 -2.68
CA ARG A 230 0.96 -3.30 -1.69
C ARG A 230 2.30 -3.17 -2.39
N GLN A 231 3.12 -2.28 -1.88
CA GLN A 231 4.46 -2.06 -2.39
C GLN A 231 5.41 -2.05 -1.20
N ASP A 232 6.47 -2.84 -1.32
CA ASP A 232 7.59 -2.85 -0.41
C ASP A 232 8.82 -2.34 -1.17
N VAL A 233 9.64 -1.53 -0.51
CA VAL A 233 10.79 -0.85 -1.13
C VAL A 233 12.07 -1.29 -0.43
N ASN A 234 13.00 -1.84 -1.19
CA ASN A 234 14.31 -2.26 -0.72
C ASN A 234 15.32 -1.17 -1.07
N VAL A 235 15.98 -0.54 -0.09
CA VAL A 235 16.92 0.57 -0.32
C VAL A 235 18.28 0.24 0.27
N SER A 236 19.34 0.60 -0.44
CA SER A 236 20.73 0.51 -0.01
C SER A 236 21.55 1.64 -0.59
N ILE A 237 22.60 2.07 0.12
CA ILE A 237 23.65 2.96 -0.38
C ILE A 237 25.03 2.30 -0.21
N GLU A 238 26.07 2.85 -0.83
CA GLU A 238 27.44 2.37 -0.66
C GLU A 238 27.89 2.51 0.81
N GLY A 239 28.44 1.43 1.36
CA GLY A 239 28.81 1.35 2.78
C GLY A 239 27.64 1.23 3.76
N GLY A 240 26.39 1.33 3.28
CA GLY A 240 25.15 1.14 4.02
C GLY A 240 24.74 -0.33 4.12
N ALA A 241 23.42 -0.58 4.09
CA ALA A 241 22.86 -1.93 4.17
C ALA A 241 21.54 -2.04 3.39
N ARG A 242 21.17 -3.27 3.04
CA ARG A 242 19.86 -3.56 2.47
C ARG A 242 18.79 -3.40 3.56
N VAL A 243 17.90 -2.45 3.35
CA VAL A 243 16.77 -2.17 4.24
C VAL A 243 15.47 -2.33 3.48
N GLU A 244 14.56 -3.13 4.01
CA GLU A 244 13.24 -3.38 3.42
C GLU A 244 12.20 -2.52 4.15
N VAL A 245 11.59 -1.57 3.44
CA VAL A 245 10.50 -0.72 3.97
C VAL A 245 9.17 -1.25 3.47
N LYS A 246 8.36 -1.80 4.38
CA LYS A 246 7.07 -2.42 4.06
C LYS A 246 5.89 -1.47 4.14
N GLY A 247 4.86 -1.79 3.36
CA GLY A 247 3.53 -1.19 3.47
C GLY A 247 3.43 0.20 2.85
N VAL A 248 4.13 0.44 1.73
CA VAL A 248 4.03 1.69 0.98
C VAL A 248 2.73 1.71 0.19
N GLN A 249 1.70 2.33 0.77
CA GLN A 249 0.35 2.32 0.18
C GLN A 249 0.20 3.27 -1.02
N ALA A 250 0.87 4.42 -0.97
CA ALA A 250 0.67 5.49 -1.93
C ALA A 250 1.89 5.70 -2.82
N LEU A 251 1.66 5.80 -4.13
CA LEU A 251 2.72 5.96 -5.13
C LEU A 251 3.58 7.21 -4.90
N ASN A 252 2.98 8.30 -4.42
CA ASN A 252 3.69 9.54 -4.08
C ASN A 252 4.58 9.41 -2.83
N LEU A 253 4.37 8.39 -1.99
CA LEU A 253 5.22 8.11 -0.84
C LEU A 253 6.46 7.31 -1.21
N VAL A 254 6.45 6.54 -2.30
CA VAL A 254 7.60 5.73 -2.75
C VAL A 254 8.85 6.61 -2.88
N GLU A 255 8.72 7.76 -3.56
CA GLU A 255 9.82 8.71 -3.74
C GLU A 255 10.38 9.21 -2.40
N LYS A 256 9.50 9.68 -1.50
CA LYS A 256 9.91 10.19 -0.18
C LYS A 256 10.57 9.12 0.68
N ILE A 257 10.07 7.89 0.64
CA ILE A 257 10.61 6.79 1.43
C ILE A 257 12.02 6.44 0.97
N VAL A 258 12.26 6.36 -0.34
CA VAL A 258 13.61 6.12 -0.88
C VAL A 258 14.55 7.27 -0.51
N GLU A 259 14.10 8.51 -0.64
CA GLU A 259 14.88 9.70 -0.26
C GLU A 259 15.26 9.69 1.22
N PHE A 260 14.29 9.49 2.12
CA PHE A 260 14.52 9.53 3.56
C PHE A 260 15.24 8.29 4.07
N GLU A 261 15.13 7.13 3.42
CA GLU A 261 15.94 5.97 3.77
C GLU A 261 17.39 6.16 3.33
N ALA A 262 17.65 6.68 2.13
CA ALA A 262 19.00 7.04 1.70
C ALA A 262 19.65 8.08 2.64
N LEU A 263 18.89 9.10 3.03
CA LEU A 263 19.32 10.11 4.01
C LEU A 263 19.63 9.48 5.38
N ARG A 264 18.76 8.57 5.85
CA ARG A 264 18.95 7.85 7.11
C ARG A 264 20.26 7.09 7.10
N GLN A 265 20.50 6.29 6.06
CA GLN A 265 21.72 5.49 5.96
C GLN A 265 22.95 6.39 5.89
N SER A 266 22.94 7.44 5.06
CA SER A 266 24.05 8.40 4.96
C SER A 266 24.40 9.00 6.32
N ARG A 267 23.40 9.49 7.06
CA ARG A 267 23.60 10.11 8.38
C ARG A 267 24.02 9.11 9.44
N LEU A 268 23.58 7.85 9.36
CA LEU A 268 24.06 6.77 10.22
C LEU A 268 25.53 6.44 9.96
N LEU A 269 25.98 6.48 8.70
CA LEU A 269 27.40 6.31 8.36
C LEU A 269 28.24 7.47 8.90
N GLU A 270 27.77 8.72 8.78
CA GLU A 270 28.45 9.87 9.40
C GLU A 270 28.57 9.71 10.93
N ILE A 271 27.51 9.23 11.59
CA ILE A 271 27.52 8.96 13.03
C ILE A 271 28.54 7.85 13.35
N ARG A 272 28.56 6.76 12.58
CA ARG A 272 29.52 5.68 12.73
C ARG A 272 30.95 6.20 12.64
N ASP A 273 31.25 6.98 11.60
CA ASP A 273 32.60 7.50 11.35
C ASP A 273 33.05 8.44 12.48
N GLU A 274 32.14 9.27 12.98
CA GLU A 274 32.39 10.14 14.14
C GLU A 274 32.58 9.34 15.44
N LEU A 275 31.80 8.28 15.66
CA LEU A 275 31.96 7.37 16.79
C LEU A 275 33.31 6.65 16.75
N GLN A 276 33.73 6.18 15.57
CA GLN A 276 35.05 5.58 15.37
C GLN A 276 36.17 6.59 15.63
N ARG A 277 36.04 7.83 15.14
CA ARG A 277 36.99 8.92 15.41
C ARG A 277 37.14 9.22 16.91
N ARG A 278 36.05 9.10 17.67
CA ARG A 278 36.02 9.29 19.13
C ARG A 278 36.51 8.07 19.92
N ASN A 279 36.82 6.95 19.27
CA ASN A 279 37.03 5.66 19.93
C ASN A 279 35.88 5.32 20.89
N ALA A 280 34.65 5.59 20.44
CA ALA A 280 33.45 5.38 21.22
C ALA A 280 33.25 3.90 21.57
N ASN A 281 32.61 3.63 22.70
CA ASN A 281 32.38 2.28 23.21
C ASN A 281 31.04 2.17 23.92
N VAL A 282 30.46 0.97 23.91
CA VAL A 282 29.23 0.65 24.64
C VAL A 282 29.59 -0.23 25.84
N SER A 283 29.24 0.23 27.04
CA SER A 283 29.46 -0.54 28.27
C SER A 283 28.50 -1.74 28.36
N ASP A 284 29.01 -2.92 28.71
CA ASP A 284 28.19 -4.09 29.05
C ASP A 284 27.60 -4.00 30.47
N LYS A 285 28.18 -3.15 31.32
CA LYS A 285 27.64 -2.88 32.65
C LYS A 285 26.36 -2.07 32.52
N THR A 286 25.33 -2.47 33.26
CA THR A 286 24.08 -1.73 33.47
C THR A 286 23.94 -1.33 34.93
N TRP A 287 23.16 -0.28 35.19
CA TRP A 287 22.94 0.24 36.54
C TRP A 287 21.45 0.30 36.82
N ASN A 288 21.04 -0.17 38.00
CA ASN A 288 19.74 0.16 38.55
C ASN A 288 19.86 1.51 39.27
N ILE A 289 19.14 2.50 38.75
CA ILE A 289 19.18 3.89 39.23
C ILE A 289 17.84 4.33 39.81
N THR A 290 16.98 3.38 40.15
CA THR A 290 15.60 3.61 40.63
C THR A 290 15.56 4.58 41.81
N GLU A 291 16.48 4.42 42.78
CA GLU A 291 16.55 5.27 43.98
C GLU A 291 16.83 6.75 43.66
N LEU A 292 17.49 7.06 42.53
CA LEU A 292 17.73 8.45 42.14
C LEU A 292 16.47 9.19 41.68
N PHE A 293 15.39 8.45 41.41
CA PHE A 293 14.13 8.98 40.88
C PHE A 293 12.95 8.82 41.85
N SER A 294 13.20 8.54 43.14
CA SER A 294 12.15 8.38 44.17
C SER A 294 11.19 9.57 44.22
N ASP A 295 11.73 10.78 44.09
CA ASP A 295 11.02 12.05 44.18
C ASP A 295 11.00 12.82 42.85
N THR A 296 11.09 12.09 41.73
CA THR A 296 11.17 12.70 40.41
C THR A 296 9.91 13.47 40.02
N SER A 297 10.09 14.59 39.31
CA SER A 297 8.98 15.33 38.71
C SER A 297 8.52 14.78 37.35
N SER A 298 9.23 13.77 36.81
CA SER A 298 8.84 13.10 35.58
C SER A 298 7.63 12.20 35.81
N LYS A 299 6.47 12.60 35.23
CA LYS A 299 5.22 11.83 35.34
C LYS A 299 5.35 10.40 34.80
N VAL A 300 6.20 10.19 33.78
CA VAL A 300 6.40 8.88 33.15
C VAL A 300 7.14 7.94 34.10
N ILE A 301 8.28 8.39 34.65
CA ILE A 301 9.07 7.60 35.60
C ILE A 301 8.29 7.38 36.89
N ALA A 302 7.69 8.43 37.47
CA ALA A 302 6.91 8.33 38.69
C ALA A 302 5.72 7.35 38.55
N ARG A 303 5.06 7.30 37.38
CA ARG A 303 3.99 6.32 37.11
C ARG A 303 4.52 4.90 37.03
N SER A 304 5.65 4.68 36.39
CA SER A 304 6.32 3.38 36.30
C SER A 304 6.69 2.85 37.69
N LEU A 305 7.31 3.69 38.53
CA LEU A 305 7.72 3.34 39.89
C LEU A 305 6.52 3.01 40.79
N LYS A 306 5.42 3.77 40.71
CA LYS A 306 4.17 3.46 41.43
C LYS A 306 3.58 2.09 41.03
N GLY A 307 3.85 1.64 39.81
CA GLY A 307 3.47 0.32 39.31
C GLY A 307 4.45 -0.80 39.67
N GLY A 308 5.46 -0.54 40.51
CA GLY A 308 6.52 -1.51 40.84
C GLY A 308 7.60 -1.66 39.75
N GLY A 309 7.66 -0.72 38.80
CA GLY A 309 8.70 -0.68 37.79
C GLY A 309 10.05 -0.19 38.34
N VAL A 310 11.09 -0.35 37.53
CA VAL A 310 12.46 0.08 37.82
C VAL A 310 12.92 1.15 36.82
N VAL A 311 14.02 1.83 37.13
CA VAL A 311 14.78 2.66 36.17
C VAL A 311 16.17 2.06 36.02
N LEU A 312 16.51 1.65 34.80
CA LEU A 312 17.81 1.10 34.46
C LEU A 312 18.54 2.05 33.51
N ALA A 313 19.87 2.08 33.59
CA ALA A 313 20.70 2.88 32.71
C ALA A 313 21.90 2.13 32.13
N GLY A 314 22.34 2.59 30.96
CA GLY A 314 23.54 2.18 30.27
C GLY A 314 24.41 3.38 29.90
N LEU A 315 25.73 3.15 29.85
CA LEU A 315 26.73 4.16 29.49
C LEU A 315 27.20 3.95 28.05
N LEU A 316 27.09 5.00 27.24
CA LEU A 316 27.55 5.05 25.85
C LEU A 316 28.71 6.05 25.75
N THR A 317 29.94 5.56 25.85
CA THR A 317 31.14 6.39 25.85
C THR A 317 31.39 7.00 24.47
N GLY A 318 31.59 8.32 24.40
CA GLY A 318 31.81 9.03 23.12
C GLY A 318 30.55 9.37 22.31
N PHE A 319 29.35 9.00 22.78
CA PHE A 319 28.08 9.18 22.06
C PHE A 319 27.42 10.55 22.26
N ASP A 320 27.98 11.44 23.09
CA ASP A 320 27.38 12.75 23.38
C ASP A 320 27.09 13.55 22.10
N GLY A 321 25.86 14.07 22.00
CA GLY A 321 25.34 14.82 20.86
C GLY A 321 25.03 13.98 19.62
N LEU A 322 25.37 12.68 19.60
CA LEU A 322 25.13 11.79 18.45
C LEU A 322 23.84 10.99 18.60
N VAL A 323 23.40 10.70 19.84
CA VAL A 323 22.11 10.05 20.08
C VAL A 323 20.96 10.98 19.71
N GLY A 324 21.11 12.28 19.99
CA GLY A 324 20.17 13.33 19.61
C GLY A 324 20.30 13.80 18.15
N LYS A 325 21.30 13.34 17.39
CA LYS A 325 21.52 13.76 16.00
C LYS A 325 20.39 13.24 15.12
N GLU A 326 19.80 14.14 14.34
CA GLU A 326 18.70 13.84 13.43
C GLU A 326 19.20 13.02 12.24
N ILE A 327 18.55 11.88 11.96
CA ILE A 327 18.88 10.96 10.84
C ILE A 327 17.80 10.95 9.76
N GLN A 328 16.57 11.33 10.09
CA GLN A 328 15.45 11.58 9.18
C GLN A 328 14.66 12.76 9.74
N PRO A 329 13.82 13.44 8.94
CA PRO A 329 12.97 14.52 9.45
C PRO A 329 12.21 14.11 10.71
N GLY A 330 12.53 14.74 11.84
CA GLY A 330 11.90 14.44 13.14
C GLY A 330 12.30 13.12 13.82
N ARG A 331 13.25 12.35 13.26
CA ARG A 331 13.77 11.11 13.87
C ARG A 331 15.29 11.16 14.06
N ARG A 332 15.75 10.64 15.20
CA ARG A 332 17.14 10.70 15.67
C ARG A 332 17.72 9.30 15.84
N LEU A 333 19.03 9.17 16.07
CA LEU A 333 19.61 7.88 16.48
C LEU A 333 18.94 7.33 17.75
N GLY A 334 18.61 8.19 18.71
CA GLY A 334 17.84 7.83 19.91
C GLY A 334 16.45 7.30 19.58
N THR A 335 15.83 7.75 18.48
CA THR A 335 14.56 7.19 18.01
C THR A 335 14.73 5.73 17.54
N GLU A 336 15.82 5.38 16.84
CA GLU A 336 16.12 4.00 16.45
C GLU A 336 16.32 3.08 17.66
N MET A 337 17.02 3.58 18.68
CA MET A 337 17.20 2.86 19.95
C MET A 337 15.86 2.68 20.68
N SER A 338 15.00 3.71 20.66
CA SER A 338 13.66 3.69 21.25
C SER A 338 12.75 2.66 20.57
N ASP A 339 12.80 2.55 19.24
CA ASP A 339 11.98 1.57 18.51
C ASP A 339 12.32 0.13 18.92
N ARG A 340 13.61 -0.19 19.08
CA ARG A 340 14.04 -1.52 19.57
C ARG A 340 13.64 -1.76 21.01
N ALA A 341 13.74 -0.74 21.87
CA ALA A 341 13.29 -0.82 23.25
C ALA A 341 11.78 -1.14 23.33
N LYS A 342 10.94 -0.46 22.54
CA LYS A 342 9.47 -0.67 22.54
C LYS A 342 9.07 -2.11 22.23
N ARG A 343 9.85 -2.85 21.43
CA ARG A 343 9.60 -4.27 21.14
C ARG A 343 9.67 -5.17 22.38
N ALA A 344 10.43 -4.76 23.41
CA ALA A 344 10.46 -5.43 24.71
C ALA A 344 9.29 -5.01 25.64
N GLY A 345 8.37 -4.17 25.18
CA GLY A 345 7.15 -3.80 25.89
C GLY A 345 7.27 -2.60 26.84
N VAL A 346 8.30 -1.75 26.65
CA VAL A 346 8.43 -0.45 27.33
C VAL A 346 7.89 0.70 26.44
N GLY A 347 7.66 1.88 27.03
CA GLY A 347 7.13 3.04 26.27
C GLY A 347 8.16 3.77 25.39
N GLY A 348 9.46 3.53 25.61
CA GLY A 348 10.57 4.19 24.94
C GLY A 348 11.78 4.32 25.87
N ILE A 349 12.68 5.25 25.56
CA ILE A 349 13.90 5.52 26.31
C ILE A 349 14.01 7.02 26.65
N PHE A 350 14.89 7.34 27.60
CA PHE A 350 15.42 8.68 27.80
C PHE A 350 16.92 8.65 27.52
N HIS A 351 17.50 9.74 27.01
CA HIS A 351 18.95 9.85 26.87
C HIS A 351 19.43 11.29 27.08
N THR A 352 20.69 11.47 27.47
CA THR A 352 21.21 12.76 27.91
C THR A 352 21.14 13.86 26.85
N ASP A 353 21.22 13.55 25.56
CA ASP A 353 21.11 14.58 24.51
C ASP A 353 19.69 15.24 24.44
N GLU A 354 18.68 14.59 25.02
CA GLU A 354 17.31 15.10 25.13
C GLU A 354 16.97 15.59 26.55
N LEU A 355 17.92 15.51 27.48
CA LEU A 355 17.75 15.89 28.88
C LEU A 355 18.68 17.06 29.24
N PRO A 356 18.27 17.97 30.16
CA PRO A 356 17.06 17.96 30.97
C PRO A 356 15.77 18.17 30.16
N GLY A 357 14.72 17.41 30.50
CA GLY A 357 13.49 17.35 29.70
C GLY A 357 12.49 16.34 30.28
N TYR A 358 11.23 16.38 29.84
CA TYR A 358 10.19 15.40 30.24
C TYR A 358 9.96 15.28 31.76
N GLY A 359 10.24 16.35 32.51
CA GLY A 359 10.16 16.39 33.97
C GLY A 359 11.37 15.79 34.70
N VAL A 360 12.42 15.39 33.98
CA VAL A 360 13.73 15.07 34.56
C VAL A 360 14.55 16.36 34.62
N THR A 361 14.97 16.71 35.83
CA THR A 361 15.72 17.91 36.18
C THR A 361 17.22 17.77 35.89
N GLY A 362 17.93 18.89 35.74
CA GLY A 362 19.38 18.86 35.58
C GLY A 362 20.12 18.22 36.77
N ALA A 363 19.60 18.37 37.98
CA ALA A 363 20.19 17.73 39.16
C ALA A 363 20.08 16.19 39.10
N GLU A 364 18.96 15.66 38.64
CA GLU A 364 18.80 14.22 38.41
C GLU A 364 19.74 13.72 37.30
N VAL A 365 19.86 14.46 36.20
CA VAL A 365 20.80 14.12 35.11
C VAL A 365 22.24 14.05 35.64
N GLU A 366 22.69 15.08 36.37
CA GLU A 366 24.04 15.10 36.94
C GLU A 366 24.26 13.98 37.97
N ALA A 367 23.27 13.65 38.80
CA ALA A 367 23.35 12.55 39.75
C ALA A 367 23.55 11.19 39.04
N VAL A 368 22.82 10.96 37.95
CA VAL A 368 22.99 9.74 37.14
C VAL A 368 24.37 9.72 36.48
N ARG A 369 24.80 10.83 35.86
CA ARG A 369 26.13 10.93 35.23
C ARG A 369 27.25 10.66 36.24
N ALA A 370 27.15 11.20 37.46
CA ALA A 370 28.11 10.97 38.53
C ALA A 370 28.16 9.50 38.96
N LEU A 371 27.00 8.85 39.12
CA LEU A 371 26.93 7.42 39.50
C LEU A 371 27.54 6.49 38.45
N LEU A 372 27.35 6.82 37.17
CA LEU A 372 27.88 6.05 36.04
C LEU A 372 29.34 6.42 35.71
N ALA A 373 29.91 7.45 36.35
CA ALA A 373 31.20 8.04 36.02
C ALA A 373 31.30 8.50 34.55
N ALA A 374 30.22 9.05 34.01
CA ALA A 374 30.12 9.51 32.62
C ALA A 374 30.90 10.83 32.40
N GLY A 375 31.89 10.81 31.50
CA GLY A 375 32.65 12.00 31.11
C GLY A 375 31.86 12.90 30.16
N ASN A 376 32.30 14.14 29.91
CA ASN A 376 31.54 15.12 29.11
C ASN A 376 31.23 14.69 27.66
N GLY A 377 32.00 13.74 27.10
CA GLY A 377 31.75 13.19 25.76
C GLY A 377 30.83 11.96 25.74
N ASP A 378 30.30 11.56 26.89
CA ASP A 378 29.52 10.33 27.04
C ASP A 378 28.02 10.62 27.14
N CYS A 379 27.24 9.74 26.53
CA CYS A 379 25.79 9.74 26.62
C CYS A 379 25.31 8.68 27.62
N VAL A 380 24.33 9.02 28.45
CA VAL A 380 23.64 8.04 29.29
C VAL A 380 22.25 7.79 28.70
N VAL A 381 21.90 6.50 28.57
CA VAL A 381 20.57 6.06 28.17
C VAL A 381 19.85 5.41 29.34
N MET A 382 18.57 5.71 29.51
CA MET A 382 17.74 5.22 30.61
C MET A 382 16.44 4.61 30.09
N VAL A 383 16.01 3.53 30.73
CA VAL A 383 14.77 2.82 30.42
C VAL A 383 13.99 2.63 31.72
N THR A 384 12.66 2.79 31.65
CA THR A 384 11.79 2.50 32.78
C THR A 384 10.63 1.58 32.40
N GLY A 385 10.30 0.66 33.30
CA GLY A 385 9.22 -0.31 33.14
C GLY A 385 9.33 -1.46 34.14
N PRO A 386 8.48 -2.50 34.04
CA PRO A 386 8.65 -3.76 34.76
C PRO A 386 10.07 -4.30 34.57
N GLN A 387 10.65 -4.93 35.60
CA GLN A 387 12.08 -5.29 35.63
C GLN A 387 12.50 -6.13 34.42
N ASP A 388 11.78 -7.21 34.13
CA ASP A 388 12.01 -8.10 32.98
C ASP A 388 12.01 -7.35 31.64
N ARG A 389 11.03 -6.47 31.44
CA ARG A 389 10.90 -5.67 30.21
C ARG A 389 11.96 -4.59 30.11
N ALA A 390 12.29 -3.92 31.22
CA ALA A 390 13.30 -2.87 31.27
C ALA A 390 14.70 -3.43 31.00
N GLU A 391 15.03 -4.62 31.54
CA GLU A 391 16.28 -5.32 31.27
C GLU A 391 16.39 -5.68 29.78
N ASN A 392 15.38 -6.32 29.21
CA ASN A 392 15.35 -6.69 27.79
C ASN A 392 15.42 -5.46 26.88
N ALA A 393 14.69 -4.39 27.22
CA ALA A 393 14.70 -3.13 26.47
C ALA A 393 16.08 -2.46 26.50
N LEU A 394 16.71 -2.37 27.68
CA LEU A 394 18.04 -1.78 27.78
C LEU A 394 19.07 -2.60 27.00
N GLN A 395 19.00 -3.94 27.04
CA GLN A 395 19.87 -4.78 26.22
C GLN A 395 19.66 -4.54 24.72
N ALA A 396 18.41 -4.42 24.25
CA ALA A 396 18.12 -4.11 22.85
C ALA A 396 18.70 -2.74 22.42
N VAL A 397 18.67 -1.75 23.32
CA VAL A 397 19.29 -0.44 23.09
C VAL A 397 20.81 -0.54 23.01
N LEU A 398 21.45 -1.28 23.92
CA LEU A 398 22.90 -1.48 23.90
C LEU A 398 23.35 -2.23 22.64
N VAL A 399 22.57 -3.21 22.17
CA VAL A 399 22.81 -3.86 20.87
C VAL A 399 22.73 -2.85 19.74
N ARG A 400 21.69 -2.00 19.67
CA ARG A 400 21.58 -0.98 18.63
C ARG A 400 22.70 0.05 18.68
N ALA A 401 23.15 0.42 19.88
CA ALA A 401 24.30 1.32 20.07
C ALA A 401 25.60 0.69 19.57
N ARG A 402 25.81 -0.62 19.79
CA ARG A 402 26.96 -1.35 19.24
C ARG A 402 26.91 -1.42 17.71
N GLU A 403 25.74 -1.65 17.14
CA GLU A 403 25.58 -1.60 15.68
C GLU A 403 25.95 -0.22 15.13
N ALA A 404 25.57 0.87 15.81
CA ALA A 404 25.93 2.23 15.39
C ALA A 404 27.45 2.51 15.34
N LEU A 405 28.27 1.75 16.07
CA LEU A 405 29.74 1.82 15.98
C LEU A 405 30.30 1.17 14.69
N SER A 406 29.51 0.30 14.05
CA SER A 406 30.01 -0.64 13.04
C SER A 406 29.32 -0.52 11.69
N CYS A 407 27.99 -0.43 11.63
CA CYS A 407 27.23 -0.53 10.39
C CYS A 407 25.86 0.16 10.46
N VAL A 408 25.25 0.29 9.29
CA VAL A 408 23.79 0.38 9.17
C VAL A 408 23.26 -1.05 9.30
N PRO A 409 22.32 -1.35 10.22
CA PRO A 409 21.78 -2.70 10.37
C PRO A 409 20.84 -3.07 9.21
N GLU A 410 20.92 -4.32 8.76
CA GLU A 410 19.92 -4.91 7.87
C GLU A 410 18.64 -5.21 8.65
N GLU A 411 17.54 -4.58 8.24
CA GLU A 411 16.28 -4.62 8.98
C GLU A 411 15.09 -4.42 8.06
N THR A 412 13.96 -4.99 8.48
CA THR A 412 12.65 -4.65 7.91
C THR A 412 12.03 -3.53 8.74
N ARG A 413 11.56 -2.50 8.05
CA ARG A 413 10.98 -1.28 8.61
C ARG A 413 9.56 -1.09 8.09
N ARG A 414 8.73 -0.36 8.83
CA ARG A 414 7.38 0.04 8.42
C ARG A 414 7.39 1.46 7.90
N ALA A 415 6.74 1.71 6.76
CA ALA A 415 6.53 3.05 6.24
C ALA A 415 5.61 3.88 7.16
N LEU A 416 5.98 5.14 7.42
CA LEU A 416 5.17 6.11 8.14
C LEU A 416 4.51 7.10 7.17
N PRO A 417 3.37 7.74 7.54
CA PRO A 417 2.63 8.64 6.65
C PRO A 417 3.41 9.88 6.18
N ASP A 418 4.45 10.28 6.91
CA ASP A 418 5.33 11.40 6.59
C ASP A 418 6.44 11.02 5.59
N GLY A 419 6.60 9.74 5.27
CA GLY A 419 7.66 9.19 4.42
C GLY A 419 8.86 8.64 5.20
N CYS A 420 8.90 8.80 6.53
CA CYS A 420 9.91 8.17 7.36
C CYS A 420 9.63 6.66 7.53
N SER A 421 10.51 5.94 8.21
CA SER A 421 10.36 4.51 8.47
C SER A 421 10.66 4.17 9.93
N GLU A 422 9.94 3.22 10.52
CA GLU A 422 10.14 2.74 11.90
C GLU A 422 10.65 1.30 11.90
N TYR A 423 11.58 0.94 12.81
CA TYR A 423 12.04 -0.44 12.93
C TYR A 423 10.88 -1.39 13.26
N MET A 424 10.82 -2.52 12.54
CA MET A 424 9.81 -3.55 12.80
C MET A 424 10.44 -4.84 13.32
N ARG A 425 11.43 -5.38 12.59
CA ARG A 425 12.13 -6.64 12.90
C ARG A 425 13.43 -6.76 12.09
N PRO A 426 14.34 -7.69 12.43
CA PRO A 426 15.50 -8.00 11.59
C PRO A 426 15.05 -8.51 10.22
N LEU A 427 15.90 -8.33 9.20
CA LEU A 427 15.61 -8.83 7.86
C LEU A 427 15.44 -10.38 7.90
N PRO A 428 14.37 -10.95 7.32
CA PRO A 428 14.14 -12.39 7.34
C PRO A 428 15.27 -13.17 6.63
N GLY A 429 15.55 -14.40 7.09
CA GLY A 429 16.50 -15.29 6.44
C GLY A 429 15.96 -15.90 5.13
N SER A 430 16.85 -16.46 4.32
CA SER A 430 16.56 -16.99 2.97
C SER A 430 15.82 -18.34 2.93
N ALA A 431 15.78 -19.10 4.03
CA ALA A 431 15.27 -20.47 4.04
C ALA A 431 13.95 -20.58 4.83
N ARG A 432 12.82 -20.47 4.11
CA ARG A 432 11.47 -20.65 4.67
C ARG A 432 10.47 -21.33 3.72
N MET A 433 10.93 -21.97 2.65
CA MET A 433 10.06 -22.62 1.67
C MET A 433 10.28 -24.13 1.64
N TYR A 434 9.19 -24.89 1.55
CA TYR A 434 9.18 -26.33 1.29
C TYR A 434 8.01 -26.68 0.35
N PRO A 435 8.02 -27.81 -0.37
CA PRO A 435 7.00 -28.12 -1.37
C PRO A 435 5.56 -28.23 -0.80
N GLU A 436 4.57 -27.68 -1.52
CA GLU A 436 3.14 -27.93 -1.28
C GLU A 436 2.74 -29.24 -1.97
N THR A 437 2.71 -30.34 -1.22
CA THR A 437 2.46 -31.68 -1.77
C THR A 437 0.99 -31.96 -2.08
N ASP A 438 0.07 -31.14 -1.56
CA ASP A 438 -1.37 -31.36 -1.75
C ASP A 438 -1.86 -30.82 -3.10
N VAL A 439 -1.08 -29.92 -3.73
CA VAL A 439 -1.42 -29.29 -5.01
C VAL A 439 -0.53 -29.85 -6.12
N PRO A 440 -1.10 -30.47 -7.17
CA PRO A 440 -0.34 -30.91 -8.34
C PRO A 440 0.39 -29.76 -9.04
N SER A 441 1.54 -30.07 -9.64
CA SER A 441 2.24 -29.15 -10.53
C SER A 441 1.47 -28.93 -11.84
N VAL A 442 1.70 -27.79 -12.49
CA VAL A 442 1.09 -27.47 -13.79
C VAL A 442 2.18 -27.28 -14.84
N VAL A 443 2.20 -28.16 -15.84
CA VAL A 443 3.08 -28.03 -17.00
C VAL A 443 2.59 -26.89 -17.88
N ILE A 444 3.47 -25.94 -18.19
CA ILE A 444 3.20 -24.82 -19.08
C ILE A 444 3.47 -25.25 -20.52
N THR A 445 2.39 -25.41 -21.29
CA THR A 445 2.50 -25.85 -22.68
C THR A 445 2.60 -24.67 -23.64
N ASP A 446 3.22 -24.90 -24.81
CA ASP A 446 3.26 -23.89 -25.89
C ASP A 446 1.86 -23.44 -26.33
N GLU A 447 0.89 -24.36 -26.32
CA GLU A 447 -0.51 -24.06 -26.65
C GLU A 447 -1.11 -23.04 -25.66
N MET A 448 -0.87 -23.22 -24.35
CA MET A 448 -1.30 -22.25 -23.33
C MET A 448 -0.70 -20.86 -23.61
N LEU A 449 0.60 -20.79 -23.92
CA LEU A 449 1.30 -19.53 -24.18
C LEU A 449 0.86 -18.85 -25.49
N TYR A 450 0.48 -19.63 -26.49
CA TYR A 450 -0.02 -19.13 -27.78
C TYR A 450 -1.44 -18.56 -27.67
N GLN A 451 -2.29 -19.17 -26.83
CA GLN A 451 -3.68 -18.73 -26.63
C GLN A 451 -3.81 -17.45 -25.78
N LEU A 452 -2.75 -17.02 -25.09
CA LEU A 452 -2.76 -15.80 -24.26
C LEU A 452 -3.09 -14.56 -25.10
N LYS A 453 -4.18 -13.88 -24.74
CA LYS A 453 -4.54 -12.58 -25.32
C LYS A 453 -3.86 -11.47 -24.52
N LEU A 454 -2.84 -10.85 -25.10
CA LEU A 454 -2.17 -9.73 -24.47
C LEU A 454 -3.03 -8.46 -24.59
N PRO A 455 -3.32 -7.77 -23.46
CA PRO A 455 -4.06 -6.53 -23.49
C PRO A 455 -3.24 -5.40 -24.12
N GLU A 456 -3.92 -4.43 -24.73
CA GLU A 456 -3.30 -3.16 -25.08
C GLU A 456 -2.96 -2.39 -23.81
N LEU A 457 -1.70 -1.98 -23.64
CA LEU A 457 -1.27 -1.12 -22.53
C LEU A 457 -2.00 0.22 -22.56
N SER A 458 -2.31 0.77 -21.39
CA SER A 458 -3.07 2.04 -21.30
C SER A 458 -2.37 3.21 -21.99
N THR A 459 -1.04 3.21 -22.07
CA THR A 459 -0.27 4.22 -22.82
C THR A 459 -0.50 4.12 -24.33
N ALA A 460 -0.49 2.90 -24.88
CA ALA A 460 -0.77 2.66 -26.29
C ALA A 460 -2.24 2.97 -26.62
N ARG A 461 -3.15 2.56 -25.72
CA ARG A 461 -4.58 2.86 -25.81
C ARG A 461 -4.87 4.37 -25.80
N ALA A 462 -4.21 5.13 -24.92
CA ALA A 462 -4.35 6.58 -24.90
C ALA A 462 -3.92 7.20 -26.24
N GLN A 463 -2.78 6.79 -26.78
CA GLN A 463 -2.31 7.26 -28.11
C GLN A 463 -3.31 6.91 -29.22
N ARG A 464 -3.89 5.70 -29.18
CA ARG A 464 -4.93 5.27 -30.10
C ARG A 464 -6.18 6.14 -29.99
N PHE A 465 -6.64 6.43 -28.78
CA PHE A 465 -7.80 7.30 -28.55
C PHE A 465 -7.56 8.74 -29.02
N GLU A 466 -6.36 9.29 -28.85
CA GLU A 466 -6.00 10.60 -29.42
C GLU A 466 -6.07 10.57 -30.96
N ARG A 467 -5.46 9.57 -31.59
CA ARG A 467 -5.34 9.46 -33.05
C ARG A 467 -6.67 9.14 -33.73
N ASP A 468 -7.40 8.15 -33.22
CA ASP A 468 -8.55 7.55 -33.90
C ASP A 468 -9.88 8.20 -33.47
N LEU A 469 -9.97 8.67 -32.23
CA LEU A 469 -11.20 9.25 -31.66
C LEU A 469 -11.12 10.77 -31.48
N GLY A 470 -9.96 11.38 -31.75
CA GLY A 470 -9.77 12.83 -31.64
C GLY A 470 -9.89 13.37 -30.21
N LEU A 471 -9.70 12.51 -29.19
CA LEU A 471 -9.70 12.95 -27.80
C LEU A 471 -8.47 13.82 -27.50
N SER A 472 -8.63 14.78 -26.58
CA SER A 472 -7.48 15.51 -26.03
C SER A 472 -6.59 14.55 -25.23
N SER A 473 -5.30 14.87 -25.12
CA SER A 473 -4.36 13.99 -24.41
C SER A 473 -4.74 13.75 -22.94
N GLU A 474 -5.37 14.72 -22.30
CA GLU A 474 -5.89 14.57 -20.96
C GLU A 474 -7.05 13.57 -20.90
N LEU A 475 -8.09 13.74 -21.73
CA LEU A 475 -9.25 12.84 -21.76
C LEU A 475 -8.87 11.43 -22.20
N ALA A 476 -7.96 11.30 -23.16
CA ALA A 476 -7.49 10.02 -23.64
C ALA A 476 -6.76 9.23 -22.55
N ARG A 477 -5.88 9.88 -21.77
CA ARG A 477 -5.18 9.24 -20.64
C ARG A 477 -6.14 8.83 -19.54
N VAL A 478 -7.07 9.70 -19.18
CA VAL A 478 -8.09 9.41 -18.15
C VAL A 478 -8.90 8.18 -18.56
N MET A 479 -9.47 8.19 -19.77
CA MET A 479 -10.30 7.07 -20.24
C MET A 479 -9.49 5.79 -20.46
N ALA A 480 -8.25 5.88 -20.96
CA ALA A 480 -7.43 4.70 -21.17
C ALA A 480 -7.06 3.98 -19.86
N ALA A 481 -6.96 4.70 -18.73
CA ALA A 481 -6.71 4.11 -17.41
C ALA A 481 -8.00 3.72 -16.65
N SER A 482 -9.15 4.22 -17.08
CA SER A 482 -10.46 3.97 -16.47
C SER A 482 -10.80 2.48 -16.45
N PRO A 483 -11.53 1.97 -15.43
CA PRO A 483 -12.11 0.64 -15.51
C PRO A 483 -13.20 0.54 -16.59
N ASN A 484 -13.81 1.66 -16.97
CA ASN A 484 -14.92 1.75 -17.91
C ASN A 484 -14.46 1.85 -19.37
N TYR A 485 -13.17 1.66 -19.68
CA TYR A 485 -12.66 1.86 -21.04
C TYR A 485 -13.32 0.92 -22.06
N GLN A 486 -13.66 -0.32 -21.66
CA GLN A 486 -14.33 -1.27 -22.55
C GLN A 486 -15.75 -0.79 -22.87
N LEU A 487 -16.52 -0.39 -21.86
CA LEU A 487 -17.84 0.20 -22.03
C LEU A 487 -17.79 1.47 -22.89
N PHE A 488 -16.76 2.31 -22.71
CA PHE A 488 -16.52 3.46 -23.58
C PHE A 488 -16.32 3.05 -25.05
N GLU A 489 -15.48 2.04 -25.32
CA GLU A 489 -15.24 1.56 -26.69
C GLU A 489 -16.50 0.97 -27.32
N GLU A 490 -17.28 0.20 -26.55
CA GLU A 490 -18.57 -0.34 -26.98
C GLU A 490 -19.54 0.78 -27.38
N ILE A 491 -19.74 1.77 -26.49
CA ILE A 491 -20.67 2.89 -26.73
C ILE A 491 -20.25 3.70 -27.96
N VAL A 492 -18.96 4.00 -28.11
CA VAL A 492 -18.44 4.78 -29.25
C VAL A 492 -18.52 3.99 -30.56
N ALA A 493 -18.39 2.66 -30.51
CA ALA A 493 -18.54 1.81 -31.68
C ALA A 493 -20.00 1.66 -32.13
N GLU A 494 -20.93 1.52 -31.18
CA GLU A 494 -22.35 1.29 -31.45
C GLU A 494 -23.12 2.57 -31.78
N HIS A 495 -22.73 3.70 -31.20
CA HIS A 495 -23.48 4.94 -31.27
C HIS A 495 -22.67 6.08 -31.89
N LYS A 496 -23.30 6.87 -32.77
CA LYS A 496 -22.71 8.09 -33.36
C LYS A 496 -22.73 9.25 -32.38
N VAL A 497 -22.07 9.11 -31.24
CA VAL A 497 -21.96 10.15 -30.20
C VAL A 497 -20.52 10.66 -30.09
N PRO A 498 -20.29 11.95 -29.79
CA PRO A 498 -18.94 12.46 -29.62
C PRO A 498 -18.21 11.75 -28.46
N PRO A 499 -17.01 11.19 -28.66
CA PRO A 499 -16.29 10.45 -27.62
C PRO A 499 -16.07 11.24 -26.33
N SER A 500 -15.84 12.55 -26.42
CA SER A 500 -15.69 13.43 -25.25
C SER A 500 -16.93 13.48 -24.35
N VAL A 501 -18.14 13.32 -24.92
CA VAL A 501 -19.39 13.25 -24.15
C VAL A 501 -19.46 11.92 -23.40
N VAL A 502 -19.02 10.83 -24.01
CA VAL A 502 -18.96 9.50 -23.38
C VAL A 502 -17.98 9.50 -22.21
N VAL A 503 -16.78 10.07 -22.41
CA VAL A 503 -15.80 10.24 -21.31
C VAL A 503 -16.40 11.02 -20.16
N ARG A 504 -17.07 12.14 -20.43
CA ARG A 504 -17.71 12.95 -19.39
C ARG A 504 -18.77 12.15 -18.64
N ALA A 505 -19.61 11.37 -19.33
CA ALA A 505 -20.69 10.61 -18.70
C ALA A 505 -20.20 9.45 -17.83
N LEU A 506 -19.09 8.81 -18.21
CA LEU A 506 -18.53 7.68 -17.45
C LEU A 506 -17.63 8.13 -16.30
N GLU A 507 -16.87 9.22 -16.46
CA GLU A 507 -15.84 9.61 -15.49
C GLU A 507 -16.15 10.87 -14.70
N THR A 508 -16.88 11.83 -15.28
CA THR A 508 -17.09 13.14 -14.65
C THR A 508 -18.45 13.23 -13.96
N ILE A 509 -19.53 12.88 -14.66
CA ILE A 509 -20.90 13.00 -14.12
C ILE A 509 -21.09 12.17 -12.85
N PRO A 510 -20.64 10.89 -12.76
CA PRO A 510 -20.83 10.11 -11.53
C PRO A 510 -20.10 10.73 -10.33
N ILE A 511 -18.95 11.37 -10.54
CA ILE A 511 -18.22 12.08 -9.46
C ILE A 511 -18.99 13.32 -9.01
N GLU A 512 -19.54 14.09 -9.95
CA GLU A 512 -20.38 15.26 -9.66
C GLU A 512 -21.62 14.85 -8.84
N LEU A 513 -22.35 13.82 -9.31
CA LEU A 513 -23.54 13.29 -8.64
C LEU A 513 -23.23 12.71 -7.25
N ALA A 514 -22.13 11.98 -7.10
CA ALA A 514 -21.72 11.44 -5.80
C ALA A 514 -21.45 12.54 -4.76
N ARG A 515 -20.90 13.69 -5.16
CA ARG A 515 -20.68 14.84 -4.26
C ARG A 515 -21.99 15.46 -3.77
N GLU A 516 -23.07 15.29 -4.52
CA GLU A 516 -24.41 15.75 -4.17
C GLU A 516 -25.21 14.70 -3.37
N GLY A 517 -24.59 13.56 -3.05
CA GLY A 517 -25.23 12.49 -2.27
C GLY A 517 -26.09 11.52 -3.09
N VAL A 518 -25.99 11.57 -4.42
CA VAL A 518 -26.69 10.63 -5.31
C VAL A 518 -26.02 9.26 -5.25
N PRO A 519 -26.78 8.14 -5.15
CA PRO A 519 -26.23 6.79 -5.00
C PRO A 519 -25.74 6.22 -6.33
N VAL A 520 -24.64 6.76 -6.86
CA VAL A 520 -24.08 6.37 -8.17
C VAL A 520 -23.64 4.90 -8.26
N SER A 521 -23.45 4.22 -7.13
CA SER A 521 -23.18 2.78 -7.07
C SER A 521 -24.32 1.92 -7.63
N ASN A 522 -25.52 2.50 -7.79
CA ASN A 522 -26.67 1.81 -8.36
C ASN A 522 -26.64 1.79 -9.90
N LEU A 523 -25.79 2.61 -10.53
CA LEU A 523 -25.67 2.66 -11.99
C LEU A 523 -24.95 1.43 -12.51
N THR A 524 -25.48 0.86 -13.58
CA THR A 524 -24.95 -0.32 -14.27
C THR A 524 -24.48 0.04 -15.67
N ASP A 525 -23.61 -0.80 -16.26
CA ASP A 525 -23.19 -0.65 -17.66
C ASP A 525 -24.39 -0.55 -18.61
N GLN A 526 -25.47 -1.28 -18.33
CA GLN A 526 -26.69 -1.24 -19.14
C GLN A 526 -27.36 0.13 -19.10
N HIS A 527 -27.42 0.77 -17.93
CA HIS A 527 -27.96 2.12 -17.81
C HIS A 527 -27.20 3.10 -18.69
N PHE A 528 -25.87 3.01 -18.74
CA PHE A 528 -25.06 3.85 -19.62
C PHE A 528 -25.32 3.57 -21.10
N ARG A 529 -25.37 2.29 -21.52
CA ARG A 529 -25.68 1.91 -22.90
C ARG A 529 -27.03 2.48 -23.34
N ASP A 530 -28.07 2.30 -22.53
CA ASP A 530 -29.41 2.79 -22.83
C ASP A 530 -29.48 4.33 -22.90
N CYS A 531 -28.79 5.03 -21.99
CA CYS A 531 -28.69 6.50 -22.04
C CYS A 531 -28.11 6.97 -23.38
N PHE A 532 -27.03 6.33 -23.84
CA PHE A 532 -26.41 6.72 -25.11
C PHE A 532 -27.23 6.31 -26.34
N ALA A 533 -28.02 5.24 -26.26
CA ALA A 533 -29.00 4.92 -27.30
C ALA A 533 -30.08 6.02 -27.44
N LEU A 534 -30.54 6.60 -26.34
CA LEU A 534 -31.48 7.73 -26.35
C LEU A 534 -30.86 9.01 -26.93
N VAL A 535 -29.59 9.31 -26.58
CA VAL A 535 -28.86 10.45 -27.16
C VAL A 535 -28.67 10.24 -28.67
N ALA A 536 -28.25 9.05 -29.08
CA ALA A 536 -27.95 8.74 -30.48
C ALA A 536 -29.19 8.77 -31.37
N SER A 537 -30.35 8.40 -30.82
CA SER A 537 -31.65 8.49 -31.51
C SER A 537 -32.26 9.90 -31.51
N GLY A 538 -31.63 10.87 -30.83
CA GLY A 538 -32.09 12.25 -30.73
C GLY A 538 -33.30 12.45 -29.81
N GLN A 539 -33.67 11.45 -29.00
CA GLN A 539 -34.78 11.56 -28.04
C GLN A 539 -34.43 12.45 -26.86
N ILE A 540 -33.16 12.51 -26.48
CA ILE A 540 -32.63 13.39 -25.44
C ILE A 540 -31.42 14.18 -25.96
N ALA A 541 -31.28 15.42 -25.48
CA ALA A 541 -30.07 16.20 -25.71
C ALA A 541 -28.92 15.71 -24.80
N LYS A 542 -27.67 15.89 -25.23
CA LYS A 542 -26.48 15.49 -24.46
C LYS A 542 -26.38 16.21 -23.10
N GLU A 543 -26.94 17.41 -23.00
CA GLU A 543 -27.02 18.19 -21.76
C GLU A 543 -27.89 17.50 -20.70
N GLY A 544 -28.90 16.72 -21.13
CA GLY A 544 -29.82 15.98 -20.25
C GLY A 544 -29.22 14.72 -19.61
N LEU A 545 -27.99 14.32 -19.98
CA LEU A 545 -27.35 13.13 -19.42
C LEU A 545 -27.17 13.20 -17.90
N VAL A 546 -26.93 14.40 -17.34
CA VAL A 546 -26.75 14.58 -15.89
C VAL A 546 -28.04 14.20 -15.14
N ASP A 547 -29.17 14.74 -15.59
CA ASP A 547 -30.46 14.52 -14.93
C ASP A 547 -30.99 13.10 -15.16
N LEU A 548 -30.71 12.51 -16.34
CA LEU A 548 -31.07 11.12 -16.62
C LEU A 548 -30.29 10.15 -15.73
N LEU A 549 -28.97 10.30 -15.66
CA LEU A 549 -28.12 9.45 -14.81
C LEU A 549 -28.44 9.63 -13.33
N ARG A 550 -28.79 10.84 -12.88
CA ARG A 550 -29.30 11.05 -11.51
C ARG A 550 -30.56 10.23 -11.25
N THR A 551 -31.53 10.33 -12.15
CA THR A 551 -32.82 9.63 -12.01
C THR A 551 -32.62 8.12 -11.97
N LEU A 552 -31.75 7.58 -12.83
CA LEU A 552 -31.42 6.15 -12.85
C LEU A 552 -30.62 5.71 -11.62
N ALA A 553 -29.75 6.56 -11.07
CA ALA A 553 -29.05 6.24 -9.82
C ALA A 553 -30.02 6.16 -8.63
N GLU A 554 -30.98 7.09 -8.54
CA GLU A 554 -32.00 7.12 -7.49
C GLU A 554 -33.06 6.01 -7.65
N HIS A 555 -33.34 5.61 -8.90
CA HIS A 555 -34.36 4.62 -9.27
C HIS A 555 -33.82 3.62 -10.31
N PRO A 556 -32.88 2.74 -9.93
CA PRO A 556 -32.17 1.84 -10.86
C PRO A 556 -33.05 0.80 -11.54
N GLU A 557 -34.23 0.52 -10.97
CA GLU A 557 -35.23 -0.39 -11.52
C GLU A 557 -35.97 0.18 -12.74
N ARG A 558 -35.89 1.50 -12.99
CA ARG A 558 -36.60 2.14 -14.09
C ARG A 558 -35.89 1.93 -15.42
N ASP A 559 -36.71 1.84 -16.47
CA ASP A 559 -36.23 1.92 -17.85
C ASP A 559 -35.72 3.34 -18.15
N SER A 560 -34.66 3.43 -18.96
CA SER A 560 -34.04 4.70 -19.33
C SER A 560 -35.00 5.65 -20.07
N TYR A 561 -35.95 5.12 -20.84
CA TYR A 561 -36.97 5.95 -21.50
C TYR A 561 -37.98 6.51 -20.50
N GLU A 562 -38.49 5.71 -19.56
CA GLU A 562 -39.34 6.17 -18.46
C GLU A 562 -38.61 7.21 -17.58
N ALA A 563 -37.36 6.94 -17.22
CA ALA A 563 -36.52 7.88 -16.46
C ALA A 563 -36.36 9.23 -17.19
N SER A 564 -36.13 9.20 -18.51
CA SER A 564 -36.02 10.41 -19.33
C SER A 564 -37.33 11.21 -19.36
N ARG A 565 -38.48 10.53 -19.33
CA ARG A 565 -39.81 11.17 -19.25
C ARG A 565 -40.03 11.83 -17.89
N THR A 566 -39.71 11.13 -16.80
CA THR A 566 -39.85 11.67 -15.44
C THR A 566 -38.96 12.88 -15.22
N ALA A 567 -37.76 12.88 -15.79
CA ALA A 567 -36.82 13.99 -15.74
C ALA A 567 -37.19 15.16 -16.69
N GLY A 568 -38.23 15.00 -17.52
CA GLY A 568 -38.67 16.05 -18.46
C GLY A 568 -37.70 16.29 -19.62
N LEU A 569 -36.92 15.27 -20.00
CA LEU A 569 -35.80 15.38 -20.95
C LEU A 569 -36.15 14.98 -22.39
N LEU A 570 -37.35 14.44 -22.61
CA LEU A 570 -37.80 14.05 -23.95
C LEU A 570 -37.94 15.29 -24.83
N GLY A 571 -37.30 15.26 -25.99
CA GLY A 571 -37.40 16.32 -26.98
C GLY A 571 -38.85 16.59 -27.36
N VAL A 572 -39.22 17.88 -27.41
CA VAL A 572 -40.49 18.32 -27.99
C VAL A 572 -40.36 18.22 -29.51
N ASP A 573 -41.38 17.69 -30.20
CA ASP A 573 -41.38 17.62 -31.66
C ASP A 573 -41.32 19.02 -32.29
N GLU A 574 -40.96 19.11 -33.58
CA GLU A 574 -40.80 20.39 -34.28
C GLU A 574 -42.08 21.27 -34.20
N ALA A 575 -43.25 20.63 -34.16
CA ALA A 575 -44.53 21.30 -33.99
C ALA A 575 -44.68 21.94 -32.60
N GLY A 576 -44.29 21.24 -31.54
CA GLY A 576 -44.34 21.76 -30.18
C GLY A 576 -43.27 22.82 -29.91
N VAL A 577 -42.06 22.68 -30.47
CA VAL A 577 -41.04 23.75 -30.42
C VAL A 577 -41.55 25.01 -31.13
N GLN A 578 -42.15 24.88 -32.32
CA GLN A 578 -42.76 26.03 -33.01
C GLN A 578 -43.88 26.68 -32.18
N ALA A 579 -44.68 25.90 -31.47
CA ALA A 579 -45.73 26.43 -30.60
C ALA A 579 -45.16 27.20 -29.40
N ILE A 580 -44.10 26.69 -28.76
CA ILE A 580 -43.40 27.37 -27.66
C ILE A 580 -42.74 28.65 -28.16
N VAL A 581 -42.01 28.58 -29.28
CA VAL A 581 -41.38 29.76 -29.91
C VAL A 581 -42.43 30.81 -30.23
N ARG A 582 -43.58 30.43 -30.81
CA ARG A 582 -44.69 31.37 -31.07
C ARG A 582 -45.21 32.00 -29.79
N ALA A 583 -45.46 31.22 -28.74
CA ALA A 583 -45.95 31.73 -27.46
C ALA A 583 -44.94 32.68 -26.78
N VAL A 584 -43.64 32.37 -26.83
CA VAL A 584 -42.58 33.22 -26.29
C VAL A 584 -42.45 34.52 -27.09
N VAL A 585 -42.52 34.45 -28.43
CA VAL A 585 -42.51 35.63 -29.30
C VAL A 585 -43.74 36.51 -29.07
N GLU A 586 -44.94 35.92 -28.97
CA GLU A 586 -46.19 36.65 -28.71
C GLU A 586 -46.17 37.34 -27.34
N SER A 587 -45.74 36.64 -26.29
CA SER A 587 -45.67 37.20 -24.93
C SER A 587 -44.59 38.29 -24.77
N LYS A 588 -43.65 38.40 -25.71
CA LYS A 588 -42.54 39.38 -25.69
C LYS A 588 -42.47 40.24 -26.96
N LEU A 589 -43.62 40.50 -27.59
CA LEU A 589 -43.73 41.31 -28.81
C LEU A 589 -43.07 42.69 -28.69
N ASP A 590 -43.13 43.32 -27.53
CA ASP A 590 -42.52 44.64 -27.29
C ASP A 590 -40.98 44.60 -27.36
N LEU A 591 -40.38 43.50 -26.90
CA LEU A 591 -38.94 43.28 -26.99
C LEU A 591 -38.51 43.05 -28.45
N VAL A 592 -39.29 42.29 -29.21
CA VAL A 592 -39.06 42.04 -30.64
C VAL A 592 -39.15 43.33 -31.43
N ARG A 593 -40.20 44.15 -31.18
CA ARG A 593 -40.41 45.42 -31.88
C ARG A 593 -39.33 46.47 -31.56
N SER A 594 -38.81 46.48 -30.34
CA SER A 594 -37.79 47.46 -29.93
C SER A 594 -36.36 47.08 -30.34
N LYS A 595 -36.02 45.79 -30.37
CA LYS A 595 -34.65 45.32 -30.66
C LYS A 595 -34.45 44.68 -32.04
N GLY A 596 -35.52 44.38 -32.77
CA GLY A 596 -35.45 43.73 -34.08
C GLY A 596 -34.70 42.40 -34.00
N GLU A 597 -33.80 42.14 -34.95
CA GLU A 597 -32.99 40.90 -34.99
C GLU A 597 -32.13 40.68 -33.73
N ARG A 598 -31.79 41.75 -32.99
CA ARG A 598 -31.04 41.61 -31.72
C ARG A 598 -31.87 41.06 -30.56
N ALA A 599 -33.17 40.82 -30.76
CA ALA A 599 -34.04 40.17 -29.78
C ALA A 599 -33.84 38.64 -29.75
N VAL A 600 -33.20 38.04 -30.76
CA VAL A 600 -33.04 36.58 -30.88
C VAL A 600 -32.30 35.98 -29.67
N GLY A 601 -31.14 36.55 -29.30
CA GLY A 601 -30.35 36.05 -28.16
C GLY A 601 -31.14 35.98 -26.84
N PRO A 602 -31.77 37.09 -26.39
CA PRO A 602 -32.62 37.09 -25.19
C PRO A 602 -33.83 36.16 -25.25
N LEU A 603 -34.38 35.88 -26.45
CA LEU A 603 -35.53 35.00 -26.62
C LEU A 603 -35.14 33.52 -26.66
N MET A 604 -33.96 33.18 -27.16
CA MET A 604 -33.46 31.79 -27.16
C MET A 604 -33.23 31.22 -25.76
N GLY A 605 -32.98 32.06 -24.75
CA GLY A 605 -32.84 31.57 -23.37
C GLY A 605 -34.17 31.25 -22.67
N LEU A 606 -35.31 31.54 -23.31
CA LEU A 606 -36.66 31.34 -22.78
C LEU A 606 -37.43 30.22 -23.50
N VAL A 607 -36.85 29.68 -24.58
CA VAL A 607 -37.32 28.52 -25.35
C VAL A 607 -36.41 27.36 -24.98
#